data_AF-A0A8B3DFM6-F1
#
_entry.id   AF-A0A8B3DFM6-F1
#
_cell.length_a   1.000
_cell.length_b   1.000
_cell.length_c   1.000
_cell.angle_alpha   90.00
_cell.angle_beta   90.00
_cell.angle_gamma   90.00
#
_symmetry.space_group_name_H-M   'P 1'
#
loop_
_entity.id
_entity.type
_entity.pdbx_description
1 polymer ?
#
loop_
_entity_poly.entity_id
_entity_poly.type
_entity_poly.pdbx_seq_one_letter_code
_entity_poly.pdbx_strand_id
1 'polypeptide(L)'
;MAKLKARGAITIASSADKRDDKSQAITTVKKKVTTSYQVSPLTLRMSLKDKKSIAEWVNDLQDLSERNVSAAKLFRALALYRDNIDDEELIKIINKMN
;
A
#
# COMPACT_ATOMS: atom_id res chain seq x y z
N MET A 1 50.29 -8.67 47.42
CA MET A 1 50.70 -8.14 46.10
C MET A 1 51.37 -9.29 45.35
N ALA A 2 51.16 -9.63 44.08
CA ALA A 2 50.51 -9.08 42.89
C ALA A 2 50.10 -10.31 42.01
N LYS A 3 49.39 -10.31 40.88
CA LYS A 3 48.86 -9.33 39.93
C LYS A 3 47.94 -10.13 38.98
N LEU A 4 46.77 -9.60 38.61
CA LEU A 4 45.91 -10.12 37.54
C LEU A 4 46.55 -9.89 36.16
N LYS A 5 46.40 -10.83 35.18
CA LYS A 5 45.89 -10.51 33.82
C LYS A 5 45.81 -11.70 32.84
N ALA A 6 44.58 -11.92 32.35
CA ALA A 6 44.10 -11.90 30.96
C ALA A 6 44.78 -12.75 29.85
N ARG A 7 43.93 -13.51 29.13
CA ARG A 7 43.81 -13.70 27.64
C ARG A 7 43.00 -15.00 27.42
N GLY A 8 41.90 -15.10 26.69
CA GLY A 8 41.43 -14.47 25.44
C GLY A 8 41.11 -15.61 24.46
N ALA A 9 39.90 -15.64 23.88
CA ALA A 9 39.35 -16.76 23.10
C ALA A 9 39.89 -16.85 21.65
N ILE A 10 40.17 -18.06 21.11
CA ILE A 10 40.14 -18.30 19.64
C ILE A 10 39.94 -19.79 19.26
N THR A 11 38.85 -20.02 18.52
CA THR A 11 38.54 -20.96 17.43
C THR A 11 39.53 -22.07 17.04
N ILE A 12 39.01 -23.29 16.84
CA ILE A 12 39.45 -24.16 15.72
C ILE A 12 38.21 -24.66 15.01
N ALA A 13 37.99 -24.09 13.83
CA ALA A 13 37.01 -24.53 12.87
C ALA A 13 37.41 -25.90 12.29
N SER A 14 36.38 -26.75 12.09
CA SER A 14 36.20 -27.65 10.94
C SER A 14 37.39 -28.48 10.45
N SER A 15 37.36 -29.78 10.74
CA SER A 15 37.86 -30.81 9.83
C SER A 15 36.67 -31.68 9.40
N ALA A 16 36.23 -31.44 8.17
CA ALA A 16 35.28 -32.27 7.46
C ALA A 16 35.89 -33.63 7.15
N ASP A 17 35.13 -34.71 7.33
CA ASP A 17 35.32 -35.91 6.53
C ASP A 17 34.00 -36.33 5.89
N LYS A 18 34.08 -36.48 4.57
CA LYS A 18 32.99 -36.66 3.64
C LYS A 18 32.54 -38.11 3.68
N ARG A 19 31.25 -38.35 3.90
CA ARG A 19 30.60 -39.58 3.43
C ARG A 19 29.47 -39.19 2.50
N ASP A 20 29.71 -39.53 1.25
CA ASP A 20 28.85 -39.40 0.09
C ASP A 20 27.65 -40.34 0.28
N ASP A 21 26.55 -39.81 0.78
CA ASP A 21 25.26 -40.49 0.75
C ASP A 21 24.38 -39.74 -0.26
N LYS A 22 24.08 -40.44 -1.37
CA LYS A 22 23.34 -39.92 -2.53
C LYS A 22 21.89 -39.63 -2.12
N SER A 23 21.70 -38.53 -1.41
CA SER A 23 20.40 -37.94 -1.14
C SER A 23 20.01 -37.10 -2.35
N GLN A 24 18.89 -37.52 -2.93
CA GLN A 24 18.17 -36.95 -4.06
C GLN A 24 18.45 -35.46 -4.27
N ALA A 25 18.96 -35.10 -5.46
CA ALA A 25 19.05 -33.73 -5.89
C ALA A 25 17.65 -33.10 -5.77
N ILE A 26 17.47 -32.19 -4.80
CA ILE A 26 16.27 -31.37 -4.69
C ILE A 26 16.28 -30.44 -5.90
N THR A 27 15.67 -30.85 -7.00
CA THR A 27 15.30 -29.95 -8.10
C THR A 27 14.13 -29.10 -7.61
N THR A 28 14.44 -28.09 -6.80
CA THR A 28 13.50 -27.02 -6.52
C THR A 28 13.32 -26.21 -7.79
N VAL A 29 12.38 -26.64 -8.64
CA VAL A 29 11.80 -25.71 -9.61
C VAL A 29 11.11 -24.65 -8.76
N LYS A 30 11.74 -23.47 -8.63
CA LYS A 30 11.13 -22.29 -8.05
C LYS A 30 9.79 -22.09 -8.75
N LYS A 31 8.69 -22.49 -8.12
CA LYS A 31 7.37 -22.06 -8.57
C LYS A 31 7.39 -20.56 -8.45
N LYS A 32 7.43 -19.86 -9.59
CA LYS A 32 7.33 -18.41 -9.66
C LYS A 32 6.04 -18.07 -8.92
N VAL A 33 6.18 -17.50 -7.72
CA VAL A 33 5.03 -17.00 -6.99
C VAL A 33 4.43 -15.96 -7.94
N THR A 34 3.23 -16.22 -8.47
CA THR A 34 2.42 -15.17 -9.06
C THR A 34 1.93 -14.30 -7.92
N THR A 35 2.86 -13.58 -7.29
CA THR A 35 2.51 -12.35 -6.60
C THR A 35 1.96 -11.46 -7.71
N SER A 36 0.64 -11.36 -7.81
CA SER A 36 0.02 -10.20 -8.44
C SER A 36 0.56 -9.03 -7.64
N TYR A 37 1.62 -8.40 -8.16
CA TYR A 37 2.13 -7.15 -7.62
C TYR A 37 0.92 -6.23 -7.58
N GLN A 38 0.39 -6.05 -6.36
CA GLN A 38 0.01 -4.76 -5.80
C GLN A 38 -0.22 -3.75 -6.91
N VAL A 39 -1.33 -3.93 -7.64
CA VAL A 39 -1.71 -3.01 -8.68
C VAL A 39 -1.90 -1.70 -7.94
N SER A 40 -1.05 -0.71 -8.18
CA SER A 40 -1.21 0.61 -7.60
C SER A 40 -2.68 0.99 -7.81
N PRO A 41 -3.43 1.34 -6.75
CA PRO A 41 -4.84 1.66 -6.89
C PRO A 41 -4.94 2.66 -8.01
N LEU A 42 -5.81 2.38 -9.00
CA LEU A 42 -5.97 3.21 -10.18
C LEU A 42 -6.17 4.63 -9.68
N THR A 43 -5.16 5.48 -9.79
CA THR A 43 -5.26 6.85 -9.28
C THR A 43 -6.34 7.51 -10.12
N LEU A 44 -7.39 8.02 -9.47
CA LEU A 44 -8.50 8.65 -10.15
C LEU A 44 -7.93 9.76 -11.06
N ARG A 45 -7.94 9.51 -12.38
CA ARG A 45 -7.35 10.43 -13.37
C ARG A 45 -8.36 11.54 -13.61
N MET A 46 -8.28 12.57 -12.78
CA MET A 46 -9.09 13.78 -12.91
C MET A 46 -8.31 14.87 -13.65
N SER A 47 -9.03 15.70 -14.40
CA SER A 47 -8.44 16.91 -14.99
C SER A 47 -7.99 17.88 -13.89
N LEU A 48 -7.08 18.80 -14.22
CA LEU A 48 -6.66 19.86 -13.28
C LEU A 48 -7.85 20.72 -12.84
N LYS A 49 -8.83 20.94 -13.73
CA LYS A 49 -10.04 21.71 -13.43
C LYS A 49 -10.88 21.01 -12.37
N ASP A 50 -11.15 19.72 -12.55
CA ASP A 50 -12.00 18.95 -11.62
C ASP A 50 -11.33 18.84 -10.24
N LYS A 51 -10.00 18.65 -10.21
CA LYS A 51 -9.23 18.66 -8.97
C LYS A 51 -9.37 19.98 -8.21
N LYS A 52 -9.34 21.11 -8.94
CA LYS A 52 -9.52 22.44 -8.34
C LYS A 52 -10.93 22.59 -7.78
N SER A 53 -11.96 22.23 -8.53
CA SER A 53 -13.35 22.31 -8.06
C SER A 53 -13.61 21.46 -6.81
N ILE A 54 -13.04 20.26 -6.74
CA ILE A 54 -13.15 19.41 -5.54
C ILE A 54 -12.41 20.01 -4.36
N ALA A 55 -11.23 20.60 -4.58
CA ALA A 55 -10.47 21.25 -3.51
C ALA A 55 -11.19 22.48 -2.95
N GLU A 56 -11.79 23.30 -3.83
CA GLU A 56 -12.62 24.45 -3.42
C GLU A 56 -13.79 23.98 -2.56
N TRP A 57 -14.52 22.95 -2.99
CA TRP A 57 -15.64 22.42 -2.21
C TRP A 57 -15.22 21.86 -0.85
N VAL A 58 -14.06 21.19 -0.77
CA VAL A 58 -13.50 20.72 0.51
C VAL A 58 -13.20 21.89 1.45
N ASN A 59 -12.65 22.99 0.93
CA ASN A 59 -12.38 24.19 1.74
C ASN A 59 -13.68 24.81 2.25
N ASP A 60 -14.69 24.95 1.40
CA ASP A 60 -15.99 25.49 1.79
C ASP A 60 -16.63 24.65 2.91
N LEU A 61 -16.57 23.32 2.79
CA LEU A 61 -17.07 22.41 3.82
C LEU A 61 -16.26 22.46 5.12
N GLN A 62 -14.96 22.73 5.02
CA GLN A 62 -14.10 22.90 6.19
C GLN A 62 -14.44 24.18 6.94
N ASP A 63 -14.69 25.28 6.23
CA ASP A 63 -15.11 26.56 6.81
C ASP A 63 -16.48 26.44 7.50
N LEU A 64 -17.41 25.67 6.92
CA LEU A 64 -18.75 25.44 7.49
C LEU A 64 -18.76 24.50 8.70
N SER A 65 -17.86 23.52 8.76
CA SER A 65 -17.91 22.45 9.77
C SER A 65 -16.97 22.64 10.96
N GLU A 66 -16.14 23.70 10.93
CA GLU A 66 -15.02 23.95 11.88
C GLU A 66 -14.09 22.74 12.09
N ARG A 67 -14.18 21.75 11.21
CA ARG A 67 -13.49 20.45 11.30
C ARG A 67 -12.62 20.26 10.09
N ASN A 68 -11.54 19.53 10.28
CA ASN A 68 -10.66 19.17 9.17
C ASN A 68 -11.39 18.20 8.22
N VAL A 69 -11.85 18.72 7.08
CA VAL A 69 -12.46 17.95 5.99
C VAL A 69 -11.38 17.67 4.95
N SER A 70 -11.28 16.42 4.51
CA SER A 70 -10.40 16.05 3.40
C SER A 70 -11.24 15.58 2.22
N ALA A 71 -10.69 15.62 1.01
CA ALA A 71 -11.35 15.07 -0.18
C ALA A 71 -11.79 13.61 0.01
N ALA A 72 -11.01 12.81 0.75
CA ALA A 72 -11.38 11.44 1.08
C ALA A 72 -12.64 11.35 1.95
N LYS A 73 -12.83 12.28 2.89
CA LYS A 73 -14.05 12.34 3.71
C LYS A 73 -15.26 12.77 2.88
N LEU A 74 -15.07 13.72 1.97
CA LEU A 74 -16.10 14.13 1.02
C LEU A 74 -16.58 12.95 0.17
N PHE A 75 -15.66 12.21 -0.46
CA PHE A 75 -16.03 11.03 -1.25
C PHE A 75 -16.71 9.94 -0.42
N ARG A 76 -16.27 9.73 0.82
CA ARG A 76 -16.92 8.77 1.73
C ARG A 76 -18.34 9.19 2.09
N ALA A 77 -18.56 10.47 2.34
CA ALA A 77 -19.89 11.01 2.62
C ALA A 77 -20.82 10.84 1.40
N LEU A 78 -20.34 11.15 0.20
CA LEU A 78 -21.09 10.93 -1.05
C LEU A 78 -21.48 9.47 -1.25
N ALA A 79 -20.57 8.53 -0.95
CA ALA A 79 -20.87 7.10 -1.03
C ALA A 79 -21.96 6.66 -0.03
N LEU A 80 -21.99 7.24 1.17
CA LEU A 80 -23.05 6.99 2.15
C LEU A 80 -24.39 7.63 1.76
N TYR A 81 -24.33 8.74 1.02
CA TYR A 81 -25.52 9.45 0.53
C TYR A 81 -26.04 8.91 -0.80
N ARG A 82 -25.43 7.84 -1.33
CA ARG A 82 -25.73 7.27 -2.64
C ARG A 82 -27.22 7.00 -2.84
N ASP A 83 -27.87 6.42 -1.84
CA ASP A 83 -29.28 6.00 -1.94
C ASP A 83 -30.25 7.19 -2.00
N ASN A 84 -29.76 8.41 -1.73
CA ASN A 84 -30.52 9.66 -1.79
C ASN A 84 -30.23 10.45 -3.08
N ILE A 85 -29.40 9.91 -3.98
CA ILE A 85 -29.10 10.52 -5.28
C ILE A 85 -30.07 9.94 -6.31
N ASP A 86 -30.69 10.79 -7.11
CA ASP A 86 -31.52 10.35 -8.24
C ASP A 86 -30.62 9.80 -9.35
N ASP A 87 -30.68 8.49 -9.56
CA ASP A 87 -29.90 7.78 -10.57
C ASP A 87 -30.20 8.29 -12.00
N GLU A 88 -31.44 8.67 -12.31
CA GLU A 88 -31.80 9.19 -13.64
C GLU A 88 -31.18 10.55 -13.89
N GLU A 89 -31.18 11.42 -12.87
CA GLU A 89 -30.55 12.73 -12.95
C GLU A 89 -29.03 12.60 -13.07
N LEU A 90 -28.43 11.71 -12.27
CA LEU A 90 -27.00 11.43 -12.30
C LEU A 90 -26.56 10.94 -13.69
N ILE A 91 -27.29 10.00 -14.30
CA ILE A 91 -27.00 9.50 -15.65
C ILE A 91 -27.11 10.63 -16.68
N LYS A 92 -28.13 11.50 -16.58
CA LYS A 92 -28.27 12.67 -17.48
C LYS A 92 -27.07 13.61 -17.39
N ILE A 93 -26.57 13.86 -16.19
CA ILE A 93 -25.39 14.72 -15.97
C ILE A 93 -24.15 14.07 -16.59
N ILE A 94 -23.90 12.78 -16.33
CA ILE A 94 -22.76 12.04 -16.88
C ILE A 94 -22.78 12.08 -18.41
N ASN A 95 -23.95 11.86 -19.04
CA ASN A 95 -24.06 11.88 -20.50
C ASN A 95 -23.81 13.27 -21.12
N LYS A 96 -24.02 14.36 -20.37
CA LYS A 96 -23.68 15.72 -20.81
C LYS A 96 -22.19 16.05 -20.69
N MET A 97 -21.43 15.26 -19.93
CA MET A 97 -20.00 15.45 -19.73
C MET A 97 -19.14 14.78 -20.81
N ASN A 98 -19.72 13.84 -21.56
CA ASN A 98 -19.14 13.23 -22.77
C ASN A 98 -19.43 14.07 -24.02
#